data_AF-A0A3D0UR32-F1
#
_entry.id   AF-A0A3D0UR32-F1
#
_cell.length_a   1.000
_cell.length_b   1.000
_cell.length_c   1.000
_cell.angle_alpha   90.00
_cell.angle_beta   90.00
_cell.angle_gamma   90.00
#
_symmetry.space_group_name_H-M   'P 1'
#
loop_
_entity.id
_entity.type
_entity.pdbx_description
1 polymer ?
#
loop_
_entity_poly.entity_id
_entity_poly.type
_entity_poly.pdbx_seq_one_letter_code
_entity_poly.pdbx_strand_id
1 'polypeptide(L)'
;MRKIARYSLITLLLSTLIWLTACERTLSGAERADVLAFSEAITDNMFAGLAANDYAAFSRDFDDDMYERAPATEFPAWKQGLEDEFGAYLSRNVDKVTQSDEFYVV
;
A
#
# COMPACT_ATOMS: atom_id res chain seq x y z
N MET A 1 -18.60 -22.29 41.11
CA MET A 1 -17.63 -21.17 41.02
C MET A 1 -16.33 -21.53 40.26
N ARG A 2 -15.58 -22.60 40.61
CA ARG A 2 -14.33 -22.99 39.89
C ARG A 2 -14.48 -23.24 38.38
N LYS A 3 -15.61 -23.81 37.92
CA LYS A 3 -15.85 -24.08 36.49
C LYS A 3 -16.11 -22.79 35.70
N ILE A 4 -16.90 -21.87 36.27
CA ILE A 4 -17.23 -20.57 35.66
C ILE A 4 -15.98 -19.68 35.55
N ALA A 5 -15.12 -19.69 36.57
CA ALA A 5 -13.83 -19.01 36.54
C ALA A 5 -12.88 -19.59 35.49
N ARG A 6 -12.89 -20.91 35.27
CA ARG A 6 -12.10 -21.58 34.21
C ARG A 6 -12.57 -21.21 32.81
N TYR A 7 -13.88 -21.19 32.55
CA TYR A 7 -14.40 -20.78 31.25
C TYR A 7 -14.12 -19.30 30.95
N SER A 8 -14.22 -18.44 31.97
CA SER A 8 -13.92 -17.01 31.84
C SER A 8 -12.45 -16.74 31.54
N LEU A 9 -11.53 -17.53 32.10
CA LEU A 9 -10.10 -17.42 31.82
C LEU A 9 -9.76 -17.87 30.39
N ILE A 10 -10.41 -18.93 29.91
CA ILE A 10 -10.22 -19.46 28.56
C ILE A 10 -10.76 -18.47 27.51
N THR A 11 -11.92 -17.86 27.75
CA THR A 11 -12.46 -16.85 26.82
C THR A 11 -11.61 -15.58 26.80
N LEU A 12 -11.06 -15.16 27.94
CA LEU A 12 -10.12 -14.04 28.01
C LEU A 12 -8.84 -14.33 27.20
N LEU A 13 -8.24 -15.51 27.38
CA LEU A 13 -7.06 -15.96 26.63
C LEU A 13 -7.33 -16.03 25.12
N LEU A 14 -8.46 -16.62 24.70
CA LEU A 14 -8.83 -16.66 23.28
C LEU A 14 -9.03 -15.26 22.72
N SER A 15 -9.64 -14.34 23.47
CA SER A 15 -9.83 -12.96 23.01
C SER A 15 -8.50 -12.23 22.81
N THR A 16 -7.49 -12.47 23.65
CA THR A 16 -6.16 -11.86 23.49
C THR A 16 -5.38 -12.41 22.29
N LEU A 17 -5.62 -13.66 21.91
CA LEU A 17 -4.99 -14.30 20.75
C LEU A 17 -5.52 -13.76 19.41
N ILE A 18 -6.75 -13.24 19.39
CA ILE A 18 -7.38 -12.66 18.17
C ILE A 18 -6.78 -11.29 17.83
N TRP A 19 -6.25 -10.55 18.81
CA TRP A 19 -5.64 -9.22 18.57
C TRP A 19 -4.20 -9.28 18.01
N LEU A 20 -3.60 -10.47 17.89
CA LEU A 20 -2.19 -10.66 17.49
C LEU A 20 -1.99 -10.87 15.98
N THR A 21 -3.06 -10.91 15.17
CA THR A 21 -2.97 -11.32 13.76
C THR A 21 -2.75 -10.20 12.75
N ALA A 22 -2.62 -8.93 13.16
CA ALA A 22 -2.37 -7.80 12.25
C ALA A 22 -1.01 -7.16 12.51
N CYS A 23 0.07 -7.94 12.39
CA CYS A 23 1.43 -7.47 12.64
C CYS A 23 2.05 -6.91 11.35
N GLU A 24 1.86 -5.62 11.11
CA GLU A 24 2.62 -4.87 10.10
C GLU A 24 4.05 -4.63 10.61
N ARG A 25 5.06 -5.07 9.87
CA ARG A 25 6.47 -4.93 10.26
C ARG A 25 7.07 -3.68 9.64
N THR A 26 7.55 -2.75 10.46
CA THR A 26 8.34 -1.61 9.95
C THR A 26 9.74 -2.08 9.54
N LEU A 27 10.13 -1.76 8.31
CA LEU A 27 11.45 -2.08 7.76
C LEU A 27 12.45 -0.95 8.05
N SER A 28 13.72 -1.32 8.20
CA SER A 28 14.81 -0.37 8.45
C SER A 28 16.12 -0.87 7.83
N GLY A 29 17.16 -0.03 7.83
CA GLY A 29 18.49 -0.41 7.34
C GLY A 29 18.48 -0.93 5.90
N ALA A 30 19.16 -2.05 5.67
CA ALA A 30 19.31 -2.66 4.35
C ALA A 30 17.97 -3.10 3.74
N GLU A 31 17.08 -3.74 4.51
CA GLU A 31 15.77 -4.18 4.01
C GLU A 31 14.94 -3.00 3.48
N ARG A 32 14.94 -1.87 4.20
CA ARG A 32 14.28 -0.65 3.74
C ARG A 32 14.92 -0.13 2.44
N ALA A 33 16.24 -0.14 2.35
CA ALA A 33 16.96 0.35 1.18
C ALA A 33 16.67 -0.52 -0.06
N ASP A 34 16.62 -1.84 0.11
CA ASP A 34 16.34 -2.80 -0.97
C ASP A 34 14.91 -2.60 -1.51
N VAL A 35 13.93 -2.36 -0.62
CA VAL A 35 12.55 -2.08 -1.03
C VAL A 35 12.43 -0.76 -1.78
N LEU A 36 13.09 0.29 -1.29
CA LEU A 36 13.10 1.59 -1.96
C LEU A 36 13.78 1.52 -3.33
N ALA A 37 14.82 0.71 -3.49
CA ALA A 37 15.55 0.61 -4.75
C ALA A 37 14.64 0.17 -5.92
N PHE A 38 13.68 -0.74 -5.70
CA PHE A 38 12.74 -1.13 -6.75
C PHE A 38 11.46 -0.26 -6.78
N SER A 39 10.93 0.12 -5.61
CA SER A 39 9.66 0.84 -5.54
C SER A 39 9.76 2.27 -6.05
N GLU A 40 10.85 2.99 -5.78
CA GLU A 40 11.04 4.36 -6.25
C GLU A 40 11.03 4.43 -7.78
N ALA A 41 11.65 3.46 -8.45
CA ALA A 41 11.62 3.39 -9.91
C ALA A 41 10.20 3.17 -10.43
N ILE A 42 9.42 2.27 -9.84
CA ILE A 42 8.02 2.02 -10.22
C ILE A 42 7.20 3.31 -10.04
N THR A 43 7.31 3.95 -8.88
CA THR A 43 6.59 5.19 -8.55
C THR A 43 6.96 6.34 -9.49
N ASP A 44 8.24 6.49 -9.86
CA ASP A 44 8.69 7.50 -10.82
C ASP A 44 8.07 7.30 -12.20
N ASN A 45 7.98 6.06 -12.67
CA ASN A 45 7.37 5.78 -13.97
C ASN A 45 5.87 6.04 -13.96
N MET A 46 5.18 5.66 -12.88
CA MET A 46 3.76 5.95 -12.69
C MET A 46 3.48 7.46 -12.75
N PHE A 47 4.22 8.27 -11.98
CA PHE A 47 4.04 9.72 -11.99
C PHE A 47 4.50 10.41 -13.28
N ALA A 48 5.53 9.87 -13.96
CA ALA A 48 5.93 10.36 -15.28
C ALA A 48 4.82 10.13 -16.32
N GLY A 49 4.19 8.95 -16.31
CA GLY A 49 3.04 8.66 -17.15
C GLY A 49 1.83 9.55 -16.83
N LEU A 50 1.56 9.77 -15.54
CA LEU A 50 0.52 10.70 -15.10
C LEU A 50 0.75 12.11 -15.65
N ALA A 51 1.95 12.66 -15.46
CA ALA A 51 2.32 14.00 -15.94
C ALA A 51 2.22 14.11 -17.47
N ALA A 52 2.65 13.07 -18.20
CA ALA A 52 2.61 13.01 -19.66
C ALA A 52 1.21 12.72 -20.24
N ASN A 53 0.21 12.45 -19.40
CA ASN A 53 -1.10 11.95 -19.82
C ASN A 53 -0.99 10.65 -20.65
N ASP A 54 -0.04 9.80 -20.29
CA ASP A 54 0.25 8.52 -20.93
C ASP A 54 -0.16 7.38 -20.01
N TYR A 55 -1.33 6.80 -20.30
CA TYR A 55 -1.85 5.67 -19.54
C TYR A 55 -0.95 4.43 -19.61
N ALA A 56 -0.30 4.16 -20.74
CA ALA A 56 0.55 2.99 -20.89
C ALA A 56 1.81 3.12 -20.02
N ALA A 57 2.37 4.33 -19.91
CA ALA A 57 3.44 4.61 -18.97
C ALA A 57 2.97 4.57 -17.50
N PHE A 58 1.79 5.15 -17.22
CA PHE A 58 1.19 5.18 -15.88
C PHE A 58 0.92 3.79 -15.31
N SER A 59 0.37 2.90 -16.14
CA SER A 59 -0.08 1.56 -15.73
C SER A 59 0.99 0.47 -15.93
N ARG A 60 2.18 0.81 -16.45
CA ARG A 60 3.19 -0.16 -16.89
C ARG A 60 3.49 -1.26 -15.87
N ASP A 61 3.55 -0.89 -14.59
CA ASP A 61 3.95 -1.77 -13.49
C ASP A 61 2.75 -2.29 -12.68
N PHE A 62 1.52 -2.12 -13.18
CA PHE A 62 0.30 -2.64 -12.53
C PHE A 62 0.23 -4.16 -12.66
N ASP A 63 -0.32 -4.80 -11.63
CA ASP A 63 -0.81 -6.17 -11.75
C ASP A 63 -2.20 -6.21 -12.40
N ASP A 64 -2.67 -7.42 -12.71
CA ASP A 64 -3.96 -7.62 -13.39
C ASP A 64 -5.14 -7.00 -12.62
N ASP A 65 -5.14 -7.12 -11.28
CA ASP A 65 -6.15 -6.55 -10.39
C ASP A 65 -6.18 -5.01 -10.47
N MET A 66 -5.01 -4.37 -10.51
CA MET A 66 -4.88 -2.92 -10.67
C MET A 66 -5.35 -2.46 -12.05
N TYR A 67 -5.02 -3.21 -13.12
CA TYR A 67 -5.52 -2.92 -14.47
C TYR A 67 -7.04 -2.98 -14.57
N GLU A 68 -7.67 -3.97 -13.95
CA GLU A 68 -9.13 -4.11 -13.94
C GLU A 68 -9.83 -2.96 -13.21
N ARG A 69 -9.23 -2.46 -12.12
CA ARG A 69 -9.81 -1.39 -11.29
C ARG A 69 -9.51 0.02 -11.79
N ALA A 70 -8.49 0.20 -12.63
CA ALA A 70 -8.09 1.50 -13.15
C ALA A 70 -7.98 1.49 -14.68
N PRO A 71 -9.06 1.17 -15.43
CA PRO A 71 -8.98 0.99 -16.88
C PRO A 71 -8.65 2.28 -17.62
N ALA A 72 -7.99 2.14 -18.77
CA ALA A 72 -7.57 3.25 -19.64
C ALA A 72 -8.71 4.22 -20.00
N THR A 73 -9.94 3.72 -20.08
CA THR A 73 -11.14 4.49 -20.43
C THR A 73 -11.49 5.56 -19.39
N GLU A 74 -11.12 5.36 -18.12
CA GLU A 74 -11.45 6.25 -17.01
C GLU A 74 -10.30 7.20 -16.66
N PHE A 75 -9.06 6.86 -17.07
CA PHE A 75 -7.84 7.57 -16.71
C PHE A 75 -7.89 9.09 -16.98
N PRO A 76 -8.32 9.60 -18.15
CA PRO A 76 -8.29 11.04 -18.40
C PRO A 76 -9.19 11.85 -17.44
N ALA A 77 -10.40 11.35 -17.18
CA ALA A 77 -11.35 12.02 -16.29
C ALA A 77 -10.89 11.95 -14.83
N TRP A 78 -10.38 10.80 -14.41
CA TRP A 78 -9.80 10.62 -13.08
C TRP A 78 -8.59 11.52 -12.85
N LYS A 79 -7.65 11.56 -13.81
CA LYS A 79 -6.47 12.42 -13.75
C LYS A 79 -6.86 13.89 -13.62
N GLN A 80 -7.80 14.36 -14.45
CA GLN A 80 -8.26 15.74 -14.38
C GLN A 80 -8.83 16.07 -13.00
N GLY A 81 -9.66 15.19 -12.42
CA GLY A 81 -10.17 15.37 -11.07
C GLY A 81 -9.07 15.41 -10.00
N LEU A 82 -8.01 14.61 -10.15
CA LEU A 82 -6.85 14.62 -9.26
C LEU A 82 -6.08 15.96 -9.36
N GLU A 83 -5.84 16.47 -10.57
CA GLU A 83 -5.14 17.74 -10.79
C GLU A 83 -5.96 18.96 -10.34
N ASP A 84 -7.28 18.93 -10.51
CA ASP A 84 -8.16 20.01 -10.08
C ASP A 84 -8.19 20.13 -8.53
N GLU A 85 -8.13 19.00 -7.81
CA GLU A 85 -8.18 18.97 -6.34
C GLU A 85 -6.80 19.18 -5.69
N PHE A 86 -5.76 18.52 -6.22
CA PHE A 86 -4.43 18.45 -5.58
C PHE A 86 -3.31 19.12 -6.37
N GLY A 87 -3.53 19.43 -7.64
CA GLY A 87 -2.51 19.96 -8.55
C GLY A 87 -1.54 18.89 -9.06
N ALA A 88 -0.50 19.34 -9.75
CA ALA A 88 0.53 18.46 -10.31
C ALA A 88 1.49 17.93 -9.23
N TYR A 89 1.91 16.68 -9.39
CA TYR A 89 2.97 16.09 -8.57
C TYR A 89 4.29 16.86 -8.71
N LEU A 90 4.97 17.10 -7.59
CA LEU A 90 6.27 17.79 -7.56
C LEU A 90 7.41 16.88 -7.05
N SER A 91 7.22 16.28 -5.88
CA SER A 91 8.23 15.46 -5.20
C SER A 91 7.61 14.61 -4.10
N ARG A 92 8.30 13.56 -3.66
CA ARG A 92 7.96 12.75 -2.49
C ARG A 92 9.15 12.59 -1.55
N ASN A 93 8.86 12.26 -0.30
CA ASN A 93 9.82 11.76 0.68
C ASN A 93 9.19 10.56 1.38
N VAL A 94 9.88 9.41 1.41
CA VAL A 94 9.36 8.19 2.05
C VAL A 94 9.80 8.12 3.50
N ASP A 95 8.89 8.40 4.43
CA ASP A 95 9.18 8.42 5.87
C ASP A 95 9.20 7.03 6.50
N LYS A 96 8.40 6.10 5.98
CA LYS A 96 8.20 4.77 6.56
C LYS A 96 8.03 3.74 5.45
N VAL A 97 8.71 2.61 5.60
CA VAL A 97 8.48 1.43 4.78
C VAL A 97 8.01 0.31 5.70
N THR A 98 6.93 -0.35 5.33
CA THR A 98 6.38 -1.48 6.09
C THR A 98 6.14 -2.68 5.20
N GLN A 99 6.09 -3.85 5.82
CA GLN A 99 5.70 -5.10 5.19
C GLN A 99 4.43 -5.63 5.87
N SER A 100 3.40 -5.87 5.07
CA SER A 100 2.17 -6.53 5.48
C SER A 100 1.94 -7.71 4.55
N ASP A 101 2.09 -8.92 5.10
CA ASP A 101 2.06 -10.16 4.33
C ASP A 101 3.07 -10.14 3.17
N GLU A 102 2.59 -10.28 1.92
CA GLU A 102 3.37 -10.23 0.69
C GLU A 102 3.59 -8.81 0.14
N PHE A 103 2.95 -7.80 0.72
CA PHE A 103 3.01 -6.42 0.24
C PHE A 103 4.03 -5.58 1.01
N TYR A 104 4.70 -4.71 0.27
CA TYR A 104 5.45 -3.59 0.84
C TYR A 104 4.65 -2.31 0.67
N VAL A 105 4.58 -1.50 1.72
CA VAL A 105 3.97 -0.16 1.70
C VAL A 105 5.09 0.86 1.88
N VAL A 106 5.15 1.79 0.95
CA VAL A 106 6.17 2.87 0.86
C VAL A 106 5.49 4.23 0.83
#